data_AF-A0A432K3U3-F1
#
_entry.id   AF-A0A432K3U3-F1
#
_cell.length_a   1.000
_cell.length_b   1.000
_cell.length_c   1.000
_cell.angle_alpha   90.00
_cell.angle_beta   90.00
_cell.angle_gamma   90.00
#
_symmetry.space_group_name_H-M   'P 1'
#
loop_
_entity.id
_entity.type
_entity.pdbx_description
1 polymer ?
#
loop_
_entity_poly.entity_id
_entity_poly.type
_entity_poly.pdbx_seq_one_letter_code
_entity_poly.pdbx_strand_id
1 'polypeptide(L)' 'MKETTCRDLRGACDTENQGATAEGMGENSKQHVMEMMQSGDDAHKAAVASMMELSQEEQQKWFEDFKACFDSLTDA' A
#
# COMPACT_ATOMS: atom_id res chain seq x y z
N MET A 1 5.94 -10.69 -12.92
CA MET A 1 5.58 -9.43 -12.21
C MET A 1 4.54 -9.80 -11.20
N LYS A 2 4.47 -9.16 -10.04
CA LYS A 2 3.44 -9.49 -9.06
C LYS A 2 2.32 -8.46 -9.10
N GLU A 3 1.11 -8.92 -8.82
CA GLU A 3 -0.10 -8.11 -8.73
C GLU A 3 -0.77 -8.35 -7.39
N THR A 4 -1.36 -7.30 -6.84
CA THR A 4 -2.11 -7.32 -5.58
C THR A 4 -3.10 -6.17 -5.57
N THR A 5 -4.02 -6.11 -4.60
CA THR A 5 -4.91 -4.96 -4.48
C THR A 5 -4.42 -3.95 -3.44
N CYS A 6 -4.85 -2.70 -3.56
CA CYS A 6 -4.61 -1.67 -2.55
C CYS A 6 -5.11 -2.17 -1.16
N ARG A 7 -6.21 -2.92 -1.10
CA ARG A 7 -6.76 -3.53 0.12
C ARG A 7 -5.82 -4.58 0.71
N ASP A 8 -5.24 -5.45 -0.11
CA ASP A 8 -4.26 -6.45 0.34
C ASP A 8 -2.98 -5.79 0.89
N LEU A 9 -2.68 -4.58 0.42
CA LEU A 9 -1.62 -3.71 0.96
C LEU A 9 -2.08 -2.83 2.14
N ARG A 10 -3.19 -3.17 2.79
CA ARG A 10 -3.84 -2.41 3.90
C ARG A 10 -4.35 -1.01 3.52
N GLY A 11 -4.58 -0.77 2.25
CA GLY A 11 -5.23 0.42 1.74
C GLY A 11 -6.76 0.36 1.79
N ALA A 12 -7.39 1.42 1.28
CA ALA A 12 -8.83 1.63 1.44
C ALA A 12 -9.70 1.04 0.31
N CYS A 13 -9.10 0.64 -0.82
CA CYS A 13 -9.83 0.23 -2.02
C CYS A 13 -9.25 -1.01 -2.70
N ASP A 14 -9.94 -1.53 -3.72
CA ASP A 14 -9.56 -2.75 -4.43
C ASP A 14 -8.76 -2.49 -5.72
N THR A 15 -8.15 -1.30 -5.84
CA THR A 15 -7.34 -0.95 -7.02
C THR A 15 -6.15 -1.89 -7.15
N GLU A 16 -5.99 -2.49 -8.33
CA GLU A 16 -4.87 -3.37 -8.65
C GLU A 16 -3.56 -2.57 -8.69
N ASN A 17 -2.59 -3.05 -7.92
CA ASN A 17 -1.22 -2.55 -7.87
C ASN A 17 -0.32 -3.65 -8.42
N GLN A 18 0.54 -3.26 -9.36
CA GLN A 18 1.52 -4.15 -9.97
C GLN A 18 2.93 -3.66 -9.66
N GLY A 19 3.87 -4.59 -9.55
CA GLY A 19 5.27 -4.24 -9.35
C GLY A 19 6.21 -5.41 -9.62
N ALA A 20 7.42 -5.09 -10.09
CA ALA A 20 8.48 -6.08 -10.27
C ALA A 20 9.21 -6.42 -8.95
N THR A 21 9.19 -5.48 -7.99
CA THR A 21 9.80 -5.62 -6.67
C THR A 21 8.86 -5.08 -5.61
N ALA A 22 9.04 -5.48 -4.36
CA ALA A 22 8.30 -4.94 -3.22
C ALA A 22 8.43 -3.41 -3.16
N GLU A 23 9.65 -2.88 -3.31
CA GLU A 23 9.88 -1.43 -3.34
C GLU A 23 9.13 -0.74 -4.49
N GLY A 24 9.19 -1.28 -5.71
CA GLY A 24 8.47 -0.71 -6.85
C GLY A 24 6.96 -0.76 -6.69
N MET A 25 6.43 -1.84 -6.12
CA MET A 25 5.00 -1.94 -5.79
C MET A 25 4.61 -0.95 -4.69
N GLY A 26 5.48 -0.72 -3.72
CA GLY A 26 5.27 0.29 -2.67
C GLY A 26 5.27 1.71 -3.22
N GLU A 27 6.16 2.02 -4.18
CA GLU A 27 6.15 3.30 -4.89
C GLU A 27 4.87 3.51 -5.69
N ASN A 28 4.41 2.49 -6.42
CA ASN A 28 3.14 2.53 -7.17
C ASN A 28 1.93 2.72 -6.23
N SER A 29 1.88 1.98 -5.12
CA SER A 29 0.83 2.13 -4.10
C SER A 29 0.86 3.53 -3.48
N LYS A 30 2.05 4.09 -3.22
CA LYS A 30 2.21 5.46 -2.72
C LYS A 30 1.72 6.50 -3.72
N GLN A 31 2.03 6.36 -5.01
CA GLN A 31 1.53 7.25 -6.06
C GLN A 31 0.01 7.20 -6.14
N HIS A 32 -0.58 6.00 -6.11
CA HIS A 32 -2.02 5.80 -6.07
C HIS A 32 -2.67 6.54 -4.89
N VAL A 33 -2.16 6.34 -3.67
CA VAL A 33 -2.67 7.01 -2.47
C VAL A 33 -2.57 8.54 -2.59
N MET A 34 -1.46 9.07 -3.11
CA MET A 34 -1.30 10.52 -3.34
C MET A 34 -2.30 11.08 -4.35
N GLU A 35 -2.61 10.34 -5.41
CA GLU A 35 -3.62 10.74 -6.39
C GLU A 35 -5.03 10.76 -5.76
N MET A 36 -5.38 9.73 -4.99
CA MET A 36 -6.66 9.65 -4.29
C MET A 36 -6.81 10.75 -3.22
N MET A 37 -5.74 11.08 -2.50
CA MET A 37 -5.76 12.22 -1.58
C MET A 37 -5.99 13.55 -2.29
N GLN A 38 -5.36 13.76 -3.45
CA GLN A 38 -5.52 14.98 -4.26
C GLN A 38 -6.90 15.09 -4.91
N SER A 39 -7.48 13.97 -5.34
CA SER A 39 -8.85 13.93 -5.87
C SER A 39 -9.91 14.16 -4.79
N GLY A 40 -9.50 14.08 -3.52
CA GLY A 40 -10.33 14.40 -2.37
C GLY A 40 -10.95 13.18 -1.70
N ASP A 41 -10.51 11.97 -2.01
CA ASP A 41 -11.05 10.72 -1.46
C ASP A 41 -10.83 10.64 0.06
N ASP A 42 -11.93 10.65 0.81
CA ASP A 42 -11.89 10.66 2.28
C ASP A 42 -11.41 9.32 2.86
N ALA A 43 -11.62 8.20 2.16
CA ALA A 43 -11.18 6.89 2.63
C ALA A 43 -9.65 6.77 2.60
N HIS A 44 -9.00 7.24 1.52
CA HIS A 44 -7.55 7.29 1.43
C HIS A 44 -6.95 8.34 2.35
N LYS A 45 -7.59 9.51 2.52
CA LYS A 45 -7.16 10.50 3.52
C LYS A 45 -7.18 9.93 4.94
N ALA A 46 -8.24 9.21 5.31
CA ALA A 46 -8.35 8.57 6.62
C ALA A 46 -7.28 7.49 6.80
N ALA A 47 -7.05 6.65 5.79
CA ALA A 47 -6.01 5.62 5.83
C ALA A 47 -4.61 6.23 6.04
N VAL A 48 -4.27 7.31 5.32
CA VAL A 48 -2.99 8.01 5.47
C VAL A 48 -2.88 8.72 6.82
N ALA A 49 -3.96 9.33 7.31
CA ALA A 49 -3.98 9.94 8.63
C ALA A 49 -3.68 8.90 9.71
N SER A 50 -4.36 7.74 9.68
CA SER A 50 -4.08 6.63 10.59
C SER A 50 -2.65 6.11 10.45
N MET A 51 -2.10 6.09 9.23
CA MET A 51 -0.72 5.68 8.98
C MET A 51 0.29 6.68 9.58
N MET A 52 -0.01 7.98 9.58
CA MET A 52 0.81 9.02 10.20
C MET A 52 0.76 9.01 11.74
N GLU A 53 -0.28 8.43 12.33
CA GLU A 53 -0.39 8.24 13.78
C GLU A 53 0.41 7.02 14.28
N LEU A 54 0.84 6.13 13.37
CA LEU A 54 1.63 4.95 13.72
C LEU A 54 3.01 5.34 14.26
N SER A 55 3.40 4.68 15.34
CA SER A 55 4.77 4.71 15.86
C SER A 55 5.77 4.11 14.87
N GLN A 56 7.06 4.37 15.10
CA GLN A 56 8.13 3.82 14.25
C GLN A 56 8.11 2.29 14.20
N GLU A 57 7.78 1.62 15.31
CA GLU A 57 7.68 0.16 15.38
C GLU A 57 6.50 -0.36 14.55
N GLU A 58 5.36 0.32 14.62
CA GLU A 58 4.18 -0.04 13.81
C GLU A 58 4.41 0.18 12.31
N GLN A 59 5.12 1.26 11.94
CA GLN A 59 5.52 1.49 10.55
C GLN A 59 6.49 0.42 10.06
N GLN A 60 7.43 -0.02 10.90
CA GLN A 60 8.34 -1.13 10.55
C GLN A 60 7.56 -2.42 10.35
N LYS A 61 6.66 -2.76 11.27
CA LYS A 61 5.81 -3.95 11.14
C LYS A 61 4.93 -3.89 9.89
N TRP A 62 4.39 -2.72 9.58
CA TRP A 62 3.62 -2.51 8.35
C TRP A 62 4.46 -2.80 7.10
N PHE A 63 5.71 -2.36 7.09
CA PHE A 63 6.64 -2.63 5.98
C PHE A 63 7.08 -4.10 5.90
N GLU A 64 7.27 -4.76 7.04
CA GLU A 64 7.54 -6.20 7.08
C GLU A 64 6.35 -7.02 6.58
N ASP A 65 5.13 -6.69 7.02
CA ASP A 65 3.90 -7.32 6.56
C ASP A 65 3.71 -7.09 5.04
N PHE A 66 3.99 -5.87 4.55
CA PHE A 66 3.95 -5.56 3.12
C PHE A 66 4.92 -6.44 2.32
N LYS A 67 6.16 -6.61 2.79
CA LYS A 67 7.14 -7.49 2.15
C LYS A 67 6.69 -8.95 2.18
N ALA A 68 6.18 -9.42 3.31
CA ALA A 68 5.66 -10.78 3.44
C ALA A 68 4.47 -11.03 2.50
N CYS A 69 3.54 -10.06 2.39
CA CYS A 69 2.48 -10.09 1.38
C CYS A 69 3.08 -10.21 -0.01
N PHE A 70 4.01 -9.32 -0.39
CA PHE A 70 4.65 -9.36 -1.70
C PHE A 70 5.34 -10.70 -1.99
N ASP A 71 6.06 -11.27 -1.03
CA ASP A 71 6.74 -12.56 -1.20
C ASP A 71 5.74 -13.71 -1.36
N SER A 72 4.58 -13.63 -0.72
CA SER A 72 3.50 -14.60 -0.86
C SER A 72 2.72 -14.52 -2.18
N LEU A 73 2.76 -13.35 -2.85
CA LEU A 73 2.13 -13.18 -4.16
C LEU A 73 2.82 -14.08 -5.18
N THR A 74 2.01 -14.75 -6.00
CA THR A 74 2.50 -15.50 -7.16
C THR A 74 2.79 -14.50 -8.29
N ASP A 75 3.76 -14.77 -9.15
CA ASP A 75 3.92 -13.98 -10.37
C ASP A 75 2.64 -14.08 -11.22
N ALA A 76 2.10 -12.92 -11.61
CA ALA A 76 1.03 -12.73 -12.56
C ALA A 76 1.52 -12.91 -14.01
#